data_AF-A0A5J4PQE6-F1
#
_entry.id   AF-A0A5J4PQE6-F1
#
_cell.length_a   1.000
_cell.length_b   1.000
_cell.length_c   1.000
_cell.angle_alpha   90.00
_cell.angle_beta   90.00
_cell.angle_gamma   90.00
#
_symmetry.space_group_name_H-M   'P 1'
#
loop_
_entity.id
_entity.type
_entity.pdbx_description
1 polymer ?
#
loop_
_entity_poly.entity_id
_entity_poly.type
_entity_poly.pdbx_seq_one_letter_code
_entity_poly.pdbx_strand_id
1 'polypeptide(L)'
;QINPRRSNRTRRRTEIPQPKQSPQETKSETPLDWREELMLNSHQKNREQETKAESSVYPVADARREEQLENLKREMEREERTKPVPFVLPEQGLPKHYKEGTLVTNADNRIGYLRDLNGFRPLFHPLELSPQQQKRASLYIEIRDTYHHLYLNEADTLRENAALRQMLNRLYDDFTERFGNLNDPKNLDLIKMDAGGREILSLERYCEGKAVKVDIFERPVAFNTQEITHADNAHDALAASLNKHGTVDLGYMASLTGGTADDLLSELKDKVYFNPLISGYEIADKFIAGNVISKAGEVQKFIDSHPDHEAAKESLDALREATPKPIAFDDLDFNFGERWIPTGIYAAYASYLFETDVKVTYASSRD
;
A
#
# COMPACT_ATOMS: atom_id res chain seq x y z
N GLN A 1 96.13 -0.36 -25.91
CA GLN A 1 97.46 -0.68 -25.38
C GLN A 1 97.28 -1.72 -24.27
N ILE A 2 97.98 -2.83 -24.12
CA ILE A 2 99.03 -3.54 -24.85
C ILE A 2 98.84 -4.99 -24.39
N ASN A 3 98.78 -5.90 -25.36
CA ASN A 3 99.02 -7.33 -25.18
C ASN A 3 100.54 -7.53 -25.04
N PRO A 4 101.03 -8.52 -24.30
CA PRO A 4 101.91 -9.49 -24.99
C PRO A 4 101.66 -10.92 -24.46
N ARG A 5 101.30 -11.93 -25.30
CA ARG A 5 102.18 -12.73 -26.19
C ARG A 5 103.57 -12.97 -25.58
N ARG A 6 104.17 -14.16 -25.50
CA ARG A 6 104.03 -15.52 -26.06
C ARG A 6 105.18 -16.30 -25.38
N SER A 7 105.07 -17.60 -25.18
CA SER A 7 106.02 -18.53 -25.84
C SER A 7 105.61 -19.99 -25.63
N ASN A 8 105.62 -20.72 -26.75
CA ASN A 8 105.48 -22.17 -26.85
C ASN A 8 106.73 -22.87 -26.32
N ARG A 9 106.54 -24.06 -25.73
CA ARG A 9 107.44 -25.19 -25.97
C ARG A 9 106.72 -26.53 -25.75
N THR A 10 106.59 -27.27 -26.83
CA THR A 10 106.16 -28.67 -26.92
C THR A 10 107.26 -29.62 -26.42
N ARG A 11 106.88 -30.71 -25.75
CA ARG A 11 107.51 -32.05 -25.90
C ARG A 11 106.66 -33.17 -25.29
N ARG A 12 106.75 -34.33 -25.96
CA ARG A 12 105.91 -35.53 -25.90
C ARG A 12 106.10 -36.38 -24.63
N ARG A 13 104.96 -36.96 -24.19
CA ARG A 13 104.65 -38.37 -23.86
C ARG A 13 105.73 -39.25 -23.19
N THR A 14 105.37 -39.84 -22.05
CA THR A 14 105.61 -41.27 -21.75
C THR A 14 104.69 -41.72 -20.60
N GLU A 15 103.83 -42.68 -20.91
CA GLU A 15 103.08 -43.54 -19.98
C GLU A 15 104.04 -44.57 -19.34
N ILE A 16 103.72 -45.09 -18.14
CA ILE A 16 104.17 -46.37 -17.52
C ILE A 16 103.54 -46.48 -16.11
N PRO A 17 103.26 -47.69 -15.55
CA PRO A 17 101.90 -48.22 -15.43
C PRO A 17 101.49 -48.63 -13.99
N GLN A 18 100.25 -49.14 -13.85
CA GLN A 18 99.72 -49.78 -12.64
C GLN A 18 100.60 -50.91 -12.09
N PRO A 19 100.59 -51.17 -10.77
CA PRO A 19 100.97 -52.45 -10.21
C PRO A 19 99.75 -53.39 -10.08
N LYS A 20 99.96 -54.62 -10.54
CA LYS A 20 99.08 -55.80 -10.34
C LYS A 20 99.31 -56.38 -8.94
N GLN A 21 98.27 -57.00 -8.35
CA GLN A 21 98.30 -58.38 -7.83
C GLN A 21 96.88 -58.89 -7.47
N SER A 22 96.55 -60.05 -8.03
CA SER A 22 95.42 -60.97 -7.81
C SER A 22 95.80 -62.06 -6.75
N PRO A 23 94.97 -63.08 -6.38
CA PRO A 23 93.53 -63.37 -6.56
C PRO A 23 92.74 -63.80 -5.27
N GLN A 24 91.40 -63.77 -5.37
CA GLN A 24 90.34 -64.56 -4.69
C GLN A 24 90.49 -65.08 -3.25
N GLU A 25 89.59 -64.62 -2.37
CA GLU A 25 88.87 -65.49 -1.42
C GLU A 25 87.42 -65.00 -1.27
N THR A 26 86.49 -65.80 -1.78
CA THR A 26 85.04 -65.58 -1.73
C THR A 26 84.52 -65.81 -0.32
N LYS A 27 84.02 -64.75 0.33
CA LYS A 27 83.09 -64.90 1.46
C LYS A 27 81.66 -64.96 0.90
N SER A 28 81.06 -66.12 1.08
CA SER A 28 79.67 -66.45 0.84
C SER A 28 78.74 -65.49 1.58
N GLU A 29 78.09 -64.58 0.86
CA GLU A 29 76.75 -64.13 1.23
C GLU A 29 75.79 -65.23 0.77
N THR A 30 75.16 -65.90 1.74
CA THR A 30 74.05 -66.80 1.49
C THR A 30 73.02 -66.08 0.64
N PRO A 31 72.58 -66.66 -0.50
CA PRO A 31 71.46 -66.12 -1.25
C PRO A 31 70.27 -66.00 -0.31
N LEU A 32 69.59 -64.85 -0.27
CA LEU A 32 68.29 -64.76 0.37
C LEU A 32 67.43 -65.93 -0.14
N ASP A 33 66.83 -66.67 0.78
CA ASP A 33 65.93 -67.77 0.44
C ASP A 33 64.84 -67.19 -0.48
N TRP A 34 64.49 -67.89 -1.56
CA TRP A 34 63.51 -67.43 -2.56
C TRP A 34 62.17 -67.02 -1.90
N ARG A 35 61.90 -67.51 -0.68
CA ARG A 35 60.81 -67.07 0.20
C ARG A 35 60.96 -65.64 0.73
N GLU A 36 62.14 -65.20 1.16
CA GLU A 36 62.36 -63.83 1.64
C GLU A 36 62.25 -62.82 0.49
N GLU A 37 62.75 -63.18 -0.69
CA GLU A 37 62.59 -62.39 -1.92
C GLU A 37 61.12 -62.26 -2.33
N LEU A 38 60.33 -63.34 -2.23
CA LEU A 38 58.89 -63.31 -2.45
C LEU A 38 58.16 -62.45 -1.44
N MET A 39 58.57 -62.47 -0.17
CA MET A 39 57.96 -61.66 0.88
C MET A 39 58.25 -60.17 0.67
N LEU A 40 59.49 -59.80 0.34
CA LEU A 40 59.89 -58.43 -0.01
C LEU A 40 59.17 -57.93 -1.28
N ASN A 41 59.09 -58.75 -2.32
CA ASN A 41 58.34 -58.41 -3.53
C ASN A 41 56.83 -58.32 -3.26
N SER A 42 56.26 -59.18 -2.40
CA SER A 42 54.86 -59.07 -2.01
C SER A 42 54.60 -57.81 -1.18
N HIS A 43 55.53 -57.41 -0.31
CA HIS A 43 55.44 -56.19 0.48
C HIS A 43 55.61 -54.93 -0.37
N GLN A 44 56.50 -54.94 -1.37
CA GLN A 44 56.61 -53.88 -2.36
C GLN A 44 55.35 -53.79 -3.21
N LYS A 45 54.82 -54.93 -3.68
CA LYS A 45 53.60 -54.98 -4.49
C LYS A 45 52.36 -54.60 -3.69
N ASN A 46 52.29 -54.95 -2.40
CA ASN A 46 51.25 -54.50 -1.49
C ASN A 46 51.38 -53.01 -1.18
N ARG A 47 52.58 -52.46 -0.97
CA ARG A 47 52.77 -50.99 -0.80
C ARG A 47 52.44 -50.23 -2.08
N GLU A 48 52.73 -50.77 -3.25
CA GLU A 48 52.32 -50.21 -4.55
C GLU A 48 50.81 -50.33 -4.79
N GLN A 49 50.16 -51.39 -4.29
CA GLN A 49 48.71 -51.55 -4.33
C GLN A 49 47.99 -50.70 -3.29
N GLU A 50 48.55 -50.51 -2.09
CA GLU A 50 48.06 -49.61 -1.05
C GLU A 50 48.20 -48.15 -1.47
N THR A 51 49.35 -47.74 -2.03
CA THR A 51 49.51 -46.38 -2.58
C THR A 51 48.66 -46.14 -3.84
N LYS A 52 48.42 -47.16 -4.68
CA LYS A 52 47.43 -47.07 -5.78
C LYS A 52 45.98 -47.08 -5.30
N ALA A 53 45.66 -47.76 -4.20
CA ALA A 53 44.33 -47.76 -3.60
C ALA A 53 44.07 -46.45 -2.85
N GLU A 54 45.05 -45.90 -2.14
CA GLU A 54 45.01 -44.58 -1.50
C GLU A 54 44.99 -43.43 -2.52
N SER A 55 45.61 -43.60 -3.70
CA SER A 55 45.51 -42.61 -4.80
C SER A 55 44.29 -42.81 -5.71
N SER A 56 43.61 -43.97 -5.64
CA SER A 56 42.38 -44.28 -6.38
C SER A 56 41.13 -43.89 -5.60
N VAL A 57 41.24 -43.77 -4.29
CA VAL A 57 40.26 -43.10 -3.44
C VAL A 57 40.65 -41.61 -3.44
N TYR A 58 39.67 -40.72 -3.48
CA TYR A 58 39.75 -39.25 -3.58
C TYR A 58 39.79 -38.71 -5.04
N PRO A 59 38.68 -38.12 -5.57
CA PRO A 59 38.20 -36.82 -5.08
C PRO A 59 36.67 -36.60 -5.07
N VAL A 60 35.82 -37.62 -5.23
CA VAL A 60 34.35 -37.42 -5.32
C VAL A 60 33.71 -37.13 -3.95
N ALA A 61 34.21 -37.74 -2.87
CA ALA A 61 33.70 -37.52 -1.53
C ALA A 61 34.16 -36.18 -0.92
N ASP A 62 35.39 -35.75 -1.22
CA ASP A 62 35.92 -34.47 -0.77
C ASP A 62 35.35 -33.31 -1.59
N ALA A 63 35.25 -33.43 -2.92
CA ALA A 63 34.57 -32.43 -3.74
C ALA A 63 33.07 -32.29 -3.37
N ARG A 64 32.39 -33.38 -3.00
CA ARG A 64 31.00 -33.34 -2.51
C ARG A 64 30.89 -32.72 -1.11
N ARG A 65 31.89 -32.91 -0.23
CA ARG A 65 31.96 -32.22 1.09
C ARG A 65 32.27 -30.73 0.93
N GLU A 66 33.14 -30.37 0.00
CA GLU A 66 33.44 -28.98 -0.35
C GLU A 66 32.21 -28.27 -0.94
N GLU A 67 31.49 -28.94 -1.84
CA GLU A 67 30.21 -28.45 -2.38
C GLU A 67 29.15 -28.28 -1.28
N GLN A 68 29.06 -29.21 -0.32
CA GLN A 68 28.18 -29.08 0.85
C GLN A 68 28.58 -27.91 1.75
N LEU A 69 29.87 -27.72 2.02
CA LEU A 69 30.38 -26.59 2.81
C LEU A 69 30.15 -25.26 2.08
N GLU A 70 30.27 -25.23 0.76
CA GLU A 70 29.97 -24.04 -0.04
C GLU A 70 28.48 -23.73 -0.05
N ASN A 71 27.62 -24.75 -0.16
CA ASN A 71 26.18 -24.59 -0.01
C ASN A 71 25.80 -24.11 1.39
N LEU A 72 26.40 -24.67 2.44
CA LEU A 72 26.21 -24.21 3.83
C LEU A 72 26.69 -22.76 4.01
N LYS A 73 27.84 -22.38 3.45
CA LYS A 73 28.30 -20.99 3.47
C LYS A 73 27.34 -20.06 2.74
N ARG A 74 26.84 -20.47 1.57
CA ARG A 74 25.83 -19.71 0.80
C ARG A 74 24.51 -19.61 1.56
N GLU A 75 24.09 -20.66 2.25
CA GLU A 75 22.88 -20.67 3.09
C GLU A 75 23.06 -19.75 4.31
N MET A 76 24.19 -19.85 5.02
CA MET A 76 24.52 -18.94 6.13
C MET A 76 24.58 -17.48 5.67
N GLU A 77 25.17 -17.21 4.50
CA GLU A 77 25.23 -15.86 3.93
C GLU A 77 23.83 -15.36 3.50
N ARG A 78 22.97 -16.24 2.97
CA ARG A 78 21.55 -15.93 2.68
C ARG A 78 20.77 -15.65 3.94
N GLU A 79 20.93 -16.46 4.98
CA GLU A 79 20.31 -16.25 6.28
C GLU A 79 20.75 -14.92 6.88
N GLU A 80 22.05 -14.57 6.80
CA GLU A 80 22.53 -13.27 7.24
C GLU A 80 21.94 -12.10 6.43
N ARG A 81 21.75 -12.27 5.12
CA ARG A 81 21.15 -11.25 4.25
C ARG A 81 19.64 -11.08 4.43
N THR A 82 18.93 -12.11 4.90
CA THR A 82 17.47 -12.13 5.08
C THR A 82 17.02 -11.83 6.51
N LYS A 83 17.96 -11.74 7.46
CA LYS A 83 17.67 -11.31 8.83
C LYS A 83 17.01 -9.94 8.83
N PRO A 84 15.95 -9.74 9.66
CA PRO A 84 15.33 -8.44 9.81
C PRO A 84 16.30 -7.46 10.46
N VAL A 85 16.40 -6.26 9.89
CA VAL A 85 17.26 -5.18 10.38
C VAL A 85 16.36 -4.03 10.83
N PRO A 86 16.68 -3.31 11.93
CA PRO A 86 15.95 -2.10 12.28
C PRO A 86 15.97 -1.09 11.12
N PHE A 87 14.79 -0.58 10.73
CA PHE A 87 14.69 0.40 9.66
C PHE A 87 15.16 1.77 10.14
N VAL A 88 16.00 2.42 9.34
CA VAL A 88 16.47 3.78 9.63
C VAL A 88 15.35 4.76 9.29
N LEU A 89 14.82 5.43 10.30
CA LEU A 89 13.78 6.43 10.11
C LEU A 89 14.38 7.70 9.47
N PRO A 90 13.75 8.26 8.43
CA PRO A 90 14.10 9.58 7.91
C PRO A 90 13.97 10.65 9.01
N GLU A 91 14.73 11.74 8.90
CA GLU A 91 14.69 12.86 9.88
C GLU A 91 13.28 13.48 10.03
N GLN A 92 12.47 13.39 8.98
CA GLN A 92 11.09 13.89 8.93
C GLN A 92 10.05 12.91 9.49
N GLY A 93 10.50 11.77 10.02
CA GLY A 93 9.65 10.69 10.50
C GLY A 93 9.21 9.74 9.37
N LEU A 94 8.38 8.76 9.74
CA LEU A 94 7.83 7.80 8.80
C LEU A 94 6.74 8.48 7.94
N PRO A 95 6.78 8.35 6.60
CA PRO A 95 5.72 8.88 5.75
C PRO A 95 4.34 8.32 6.11
N LYS A 96 3.30 9.16 6.05
CA LYS A 96 1.92 8.80 6.45
C LYS A 96 1.35 7.60 5.67
N HIS A 97 1.83 7.36 4.45
CA HIS A 97 1.35 6.29 3.59
C HIS A 97 2.02 4.94 3.83
N TYR A 98 3.03 4.86 4.71
CA TYR A 98 3.69 3.60 5.03
C TYR A 98 2.81 2.77 5.98
N LYS A 99 2.50 1.55 5.55
CA LYS A 99 1.66 0.56 6.25
C LYS A 99 2.46 -0.73 6.44
N GLU A 100 1.92 -1.63 7.27
CA GLU A 100 2.57 -2.92 7.48
C GLU A 100 2.57 -3.69 6.16
N GLY A 101 3.75 -4.16 5.73
CA GLY A 101 3.96 -4.74 4.42
C GLY A 101 4.34 -3.74 3.33
N THR A 102 4.57 -2.46 3.64
CA THR A 102 5.03 -1.48 2.64
C THR A 102 6.44 -1.82 2.16
N LEU A 103 6.63 -1.86 0.83
CA LEU A 103 7.93 -2.03 0.19
C LEU A 103 8.77 -0.76 0.31
N VAL A 104 10.00 -0.88 0.79
CA VAL A 104 10.92 0.25 0.93
C VAL A 104 12.32 -0.13 0.47
N THR A 105 13.10 0.89 0.13
CA THR A 105 14.52 0.76 -0.19
C THR A 105 15.34 1.19 1.03
N ASN A 106 16.23 0.32 1.50
CA ASN A 106 17.16 0.66 2.59
C ASN A 106 18.38 1.44 2.05
N ALA A 107 19.19 2.01 2.94
CA ALA A 107 20.41 2.79 2.61
C ALA A 107 21.40 2.03 1.70
N ASP A 108 21.43 0.69 1.79
CA ASP A 108 22.25 -0.19 0.96
C ASP A 108 21.62 -0.53 -0.40
N ASN A 109 20.59 0.21 -0.84
CA ASN A 109 19.80 -0.05 -2.05
C ASN A 109 19.11 -1.42 -2.10
N ARG A 110 18.93 -2.08 -0.95
CA ARG A 110 18.18 -3.34 -0.83
C ARG A 110 16.70 -3.05 -0.68
N ILE A 111 15.87 -3.86 -1.32
CA ILE A 111 14.42 -3.73 -1.28
C ILE A 111 13.86 -4.77 -0.32
N GLY A 112 12.89 -4.37 0.48
CA GLY A 112 12.28 -5.21 1.51
C GLY A 112 10.97 -4.63 1.97
N TYR A 113 10.27 -5.34 2.86
CA TYR A 113 9.01 -4.86 3.44
C TYR A 113 9.19 -4.43 4.90
N LEU A 114 8.39 -3.46 5.32
CA LEU A 114 8.31 -3.02 6.69
C LEU A 114 7.34 -3.89 7.50
N ARG A 115 7.72 -4.27 8.71
CA ARG A 115 6.81 -4.83 9.73
C ARG A 115 6.97 -4.10 11.06
N ASP A 116 6.00 -4.33 11.94
CA ASP A 116 6.02 -3.81 13.31
C ASP A 116 6.08 -2.27 13.37
N LEU A 117 5.21 -1.60 12.60
CA LEU A 117 5.14 -0.13 12.59
C LEU A 117 4.65 0.47 13.91
N ASN A 118 3.87 -0.30 14.67
CA ASN A 118 3.35 0.11 15.98
C ASN A 118 4.35 -0.17 17.12
N GLY A 119 5.45 -0.88 16.83
CA GLY A 119 6.52 -1.17 17.77
C GLY A 119 7.44 0.03 18.02
N PHE A 120 8.47 -0.17 18.85
CA PHE A 120 9.43 0.88 19.20
C PHE A 120 10.22 1.39 17.98
N ARG A 121 10.48 0.51 16.99
CA ARG A 121 11.00 0.86 15.67
C ARG A 121 10.49 -0.14 14.62
N PRO A 122 10.18 0.32 13.40
CA PRO A 122 9.85 -0.57 12.31
C PRO A 122 11.05 -1.47 11.93
N LEU A 123 10.74 -2.72 11.59
CA LEU A 123 11.72 -3.72 11.15
C LEU A 123 11.68 -3.87 9.64
N PHE A 124 12.83 -3.69 9.00
CA PHE A 124 13.04 -3.93 7.58
C PHE A 124 13.37 -5.41 7.35
N HIS A 125 12.57 -6.06 6.51
CA HIS A 125 12.78 -7.45 6.11
C HIS A 125 13.25 -7.48 4.66
N PRO A 126 14.54 -7.77 4.41
CA PRO A 126 15.09 -7.81 3.05
C PRO A 126 14.39 -8.86 2.18
N LEU A 127 14.10 -8.50 0.93
CA LEU A 127 13.57 -9.42 -0.08
C LEU A 127 14.67 -9.82 -1.06
N GLU A 128 14.74 -11.11 -1.37
CA GLU A 128 15.60 -11.63 -2.43
C GLU A 128 14.88 -11.46 -3.77
N LEU A 129 15.29 -10.45 -4.53
CA LEU A 129 14.77 -10.15 -5.86
C LEU A 129 15.89 -10.33 -6.90
N SER A 130 15.52 -10.77 -8.11
CA SER A 130 16.44 -10.73 -9.23
C SER A 130 16.85 -9.28 -9.56
N PRO A 131 18.00 -9.03 -10.21
CA PRO A 131 18.45 -7.66 -10.53
C PRO A 131 17.44 -6.86 -11.36
N GLN A 132 16.69 -7.53 -12.24
CA GLN A 132 15.62 -6.89 -13.02
C GLN A 132 14.42 -6.52 -12.14
N GLN A 133 13.99 -7.43 -11.26
CA GLN A 133 12.90 -7.17 -10.31
C GLN A 133 13.27 -6.08 -9.31
N GLN A 134 14.53 -6.02 -8.88
CA GLN A 134 15.02 -4.98 -7.98
C GLN A 134 14.95 -3.60 -8.63
N LYS A 135 15.44 -3.45 -9.88
CA LYS A 135 15.30 -2.19 -10.63
C LYS A 135 13.85 -1.78 -10.81
N ARG A 136 12.99 -2.74 -11.16
CA ARG A 136 11.55 -2.51 -11.31
C ARG A 136 10.89 -2.06 -10.01
N ALA A 137 11.21 -2.71 -8.90
CA ALA A 137 10.70 -2.36 -7.58
C ALA A 137 11.20 -0.98 -7.13
N SER A 138 12.45 -0.61 -7.43
CA SER A 138 12.99 0.72 -7.12
C SER A 138 12.21 1.83 -7.82
N LEU A 139 12.03 1.74 -9.15
CA LEU A 139 11.25 2.74 -9.89
C LEU A 139 9.79 2.79 -9.42
N TYR A 140 9.20 1.64 -9.11
CA TYR A 140 7.85 1.57 -8.56
C TYR A 140 7.75 2.30 -7.20
N ILE A 141 8.70 2.08 -6.28
CA ILE A 141 8.74 2.75 -4.98
C ILE A 141 8.85 4.27 -5.16
N GLU A 142 9.67 4.73 -6.10
CA GLU A 142 9.81 6.16 -6.42
C GLU A 142 8.52 6.76 -6.98
N ILE A 143 7.82 6.07 -7.89
CA ILE A 143 6.50 6.49 -8.39
C ILE A 143 5.52 6.60 -7.24
N ARG A 144 5.44 5.58 -6.39
CA ARG A 144 4.53 5.56 -5.24
C ARG A 144 4.79 6.71 -4.29
N ASP A 145 6.04 6.92 -3.90
CA ASP A 145 6.40 7.93 -2.92
C ASP A 145 6.22 9.34 -3.49
N THR A 146 6.51 9.54 -4.79
CA THR A 146 6.23 10.81 -5.49
C THR A 146 4.73 11.06 -5.63
N TYR A 147 3.92 10.03 -5.92
CA TYR A 147 2.47 10.13 -5.98
C TYR A 147 1.87 10.59 -4.64
N HIS A 148 2.25 9.94 -3.54
CA HIS A 148 1.75 10.32 -2.22
C HIS A 148 2.25 11.70 -1.80
N HIS A 149 3.50 12.04 -2.12
CA HIS A 149 4.03 13.37 -1.85
C HIS A 149 3.29 14.45 -2.63
N LEU A 150 3.02 14.25 -3.93
CA LEU A 150 2.21 15.15 -4.75
C LEU A 150 0.80 15.29 -4.16
N TYR A 151 0.13 14.17 -3.89
CA TYR A 151 -1.25 14.18 -3.38
C TYR A 151 -1.35 14.90 -2.04
N LEU A 152 -0.47 14.58 -1.07
CA LEU A 152 -0.46 15.22 0.24
C LEU A 152 -0.08 16.70 0.16
N ASN A 153 0.88 17.07 -0.68
CA ASN A 153 1.27 18.46 -0.87
C ASN A 153 0.12 19.30 -1.43
N GLU A 154 -0.60 18.79 -2.43
CA GLU A 154 -1.74 19.48 -3.02
C GLU A 154 -2.95 19.50 -2.06
N ALA A 155 -3.18 18.43 -1.30
CA ALA A 155 -4.23 18.37 -0.29
C ALA A 155 -3.99 19.38 0.86
N ASP A 156 -2.76 19.49 1.35
CA ASP A 156 -2.42 20.36 2.48
C ASP A 156 -2.31 21.83 2.08
N THR A 157 -1.79 22.13 0.89
CA THR A 157 -1.56 23.52 0.44
C THR A 157 -2.70 24.11 -0.38
N LEU A 158 -3.62 23.28 -0.90
CA LEU A 158 -4.68 23.66 -1.83
C LEU A 158 -4.15 24.43 -3.05
N ARG A 159 -2.94 24.10 -3.49
CA ARG A 159 -2.27 24.72 -4.64
C ARG A 159 -1.71 23.66 -5.56
N GLU A 160 -1.72 23.98 -6.84
CA GLU A 160 -1.14 23.11 -7.85
C GLU A 160 0.39 23.05 -7.73
N ASN A 161 0.96 21.84 -7.72
CA ASN A 161 2.40 21.63 -7.79
C ASN A 161 2.82 20.99 -9.12
N ALA A 162 3.00 21.84 -10.14
CA ALA A 162 3.39 21.40 -11.48
C ALA A 162 4.75 20.67 -11.51
N ALA A 163 5.69 21.02 -10.62
CA ALA A 163 7.02 20.41 -10.60
C ALA A 163 6.97 18.93 -10.15
N LEU A 164 6.24 18.63 -9.08
CA LEU A 164 6.02 17.25 -8.62
C LEU A 164 5.21 16.44 -9.64
N ARG A 165 4.22 17.04 -10.29
CA ARG A 165 3.44 16.39 -11.35
C ARG A 165 4.29 16.06 -12.58
N GLN A 166 5.18 16.97 -13.01
CA GLN A 166 6.13 16.69 -14.08
C GLN A 166 7.10 15.57 -13.69
N MET A 167 7.56 15.54 -12.44
CA MET A 167 8.39 14.45 -11.92
C MET A 167 7.67 13.11 -11.98
N LEU A 168 6.42 13.05 -11.50
CA LEU A 168 5.59 11.85 -11.54
C LEU A 168 5.38 11.35 -12.98
N ASN A 169 5.12 12.26 -13.93
CA ASN A 169 5.02 11.91 -15.35
C ASN A 169 6.30 11.28 -15.89
N ARG A 170 7.47 11.89 -15.61
CA ARG A 170 8.76 11.35 -16.07
C ARG A 170 9.05 9.98 -15.50
N LEU A 171 8.80 9.77 -14.20
CA LEU A 171 8.99 8.48 -13.55
C LEU A 171 8.07 7.40 -14.13
N TYR A 172 6.81 7.75 -14.39
CA TYR A 172 5.87 6.85 -15.05
C TYR A 172 6.30 6.53 -16.49
N ASP A 173 6.72 7.53 -17.27
CA ASP A 173 7.15 7.33 -18.65
C ASP A 173 8.41 6.44 -18.72
N ASP A 174 9.41 6.66 -17.85
CA ASP A 174 10.60 5.79 -17.75
C ASP A 174 10.25 4.36 -17.32
N PHE A 175 9.29 4.20 -16.40
CA PHE A 175 8.81 2.87 -16.00
C PHE A 175 8.12 2.16 -17.16
N THR A 176 7.22 2.84 -17.87
CA THR A 176 6.47 2.25 -18.98
C THR A 176 7.34 1.91 -20.18
N GLU A 177 8.36 2.71 -20.47
CA GLU A 177 9.35 2.43 -21.52
C GLU A 177 10.14 1.15 -21.24
N ARG A 178 10.51 0.90 -19.97
CA ARG A 178 11.37 -0.24 -19.59
C ARG A 178 10.60 -1.52 -19.27
N PHE A 179 9.44 -1.39 -18.62
CA PHE A 179 8.72 -2.51 -18.01
C PHE A 179 7.28 -2.67 -18.49
N GLY A 180 6.78 -1.80 -19.36
CA GLY A 180 5.38 -1.79 -19.79
C GLY A 180 4.45 -1.12 -18.78
N ASN A 181 3.15 -1.28 -18.96
CA ASN A 181 2.14 -0.64 -18.11
C ASN A 181 2.18 -1.17 -16.66
N LEU A 182 1.75 -0.34 -15.71
CA LEU A 182 1.70 -0.73 -14.29
C LEU A 182 0.78 -1.93 -14.08
N ASN A 183 -0.37 -1.96 -14.76
CA ASN A 183 -1.35 -3.05 -14.66
C ASN A 183 -1.03 -4.27 -15.55
N ASP A 184 0.11 -4.30 -16.24
CA ASP A 184 0.49 -5.49 -16.99
C ASP A 184 0.65 -6.70 -16.06
N PRO A 185 0.26 -7.92 -16.50
CA PRO A 185 0.31 -9.12 -15.67
C PRO A 185 1.70 -9.39 -15.06
N LYS A 186 2.75 -8.99 -15.78
CA LYS A 186 4.15 -9.15 -15.37
C LYS A 186 4.51 -8.28 -14.15
N ASN A 187 3.90 -7.10 -14.02
CA ASN A 187 4.20 -6.10 -13.00
C ASN A 187 3.28 -6.23 -11.79
N LEU A 188 2.06 -6.74 -12.02
CA LEU A 188 1.00 -6.87 -11.04
C LEU A 188 1.42 -7.63 -9.77
N ASP A 189 2.13 -8.75 -9.91
CA ASP A 189 2.53 -9.57 -8.76
C ASP A 189 3.49 -8.83 -7.83
N LEU A 190 4.44 -8.05 -8.39
CA LEU A 190 5.39 -7.28 -7.59
C LEU A 190 4.70 -6.11 -6.90
N ILE A 191 3.84 -5.39 -7.63
CA ILE A 191 3.13 -4.23 -7.07
C ILE A 191 2.17 -4.65 -5.97
N LYS A 192 1.51 -5.81 -6.11
CA LYS A 192 0.62 -6.36 -5.07
C LYS A 192 1.33 -6.84 -3.81
N MET A 193 2.65 -7.04 -3.84
CA MET A 193 3.42 -7.32 -2.61
C MET A 193 3.49 -6.09 -1.70
N ASP A 194 3.30 -4.89 -2.26
CA ASP A 194 3.24 -3.65 -1.50
C ASP A 194 1.85 -3.43 -0.90
N ALA A 195 1.81 -3.06 0.38
CA ALA A 195 0.56 -2.77 1.08
C ALA A 195 -0.25 -1.64 0.42
N GLY A 196 0.44 -0.66 -0.18
CA GLY A 196 -0.16 0.47 -0.92
C GLY A 196 -0.16 0.31 -2.44
N GLY A 197 0.00 -0.92 -2.95
CA GLY A 197 0.16 -1.15 -4.38
C GLY A 197 -1.11 -0.95 -5.21
N ARG A 198 -2.29 -1.14 -4.62
CA ARG A 198 -3.56 -1.02 -5.34
C ARG A 198 -3.87 0.44 -5.72
N GLU A 199 -3.48 1.36 -4.87
CA GLU A 199 -3.59 2.80 -5.10
C GLU A 199 -2.77 3.21 -6.33
N ILE A 200 -1.55 2.66 -6.47
CA ILE A 200 -0.67 2.96 -7.61
C ILE A 200 -1.14 2.31 -8.91
N LEU A 201 -1.70 1.09 -8.84
CA LEU A 201 -2.35 0.48 -10.00
C LEU A 201 -3.53 1.31 -10.51
N SER A 202 -4.17 2.08 -9.65
CA SER A 202 -5.27 2.98 -10.02
C SER A 202 -4.80 4.23 -10.78
N LEU A 203 -3.48 4.40 -11.00
CA LEU A 203 -2.93 5.44 -11.88
C LEU A 203 -3.17 5.21 -13.36
N GLU A 204 -3.62 4.02 -13.74
CA GLU A 204 -4.05 3.71 -15.11
C GLU A 204 -5.51 3.30 -15.12
N ARG A 205 -6.27 3.87 -16.06
CA ARG A 205 -7.65 3.48 -16.37
C ARG A 205 -7.67 2.77 -17.71
N TYR A 206 -8.42 1.68 -17.81
CA TYR A 206 -8.65 1.02 -19.08
C TYR A 206 -9.85 1.64 -19.81
N CYS A 207 -9.59 2.28 -20.95
CA CYS A 207 -10.61 2.76 -21.87
C CYS A 207 -10.47 1.98 -23.18
N GLU A 208 -11.54 1.31 -23.62
CA GLU A 208 -11.53 0.50 -24.86
C GLU A 208 -10.39 -0.54 -24.94
N GLY A 209 -10.02 -1.11 -23.80
CA GLY A 209 -8.93 -2.09 -23.70
C GLY A 209 -7.51 -1.50 -23.74
N LYS A 210 -7.35 -0.17 -23.74
CA LYS A 210 -6.06 0.53 -23.65
C LYS A 210 -5.90 1.18 -22.28
N ALA A 211 -4.69 1.06 -21.70
CA ALA A 211 -4.34 1.77 -20.47
C ALA A 211 -4.12 3.26 -20.77
N VAL A 212 -4.84 4.12 -20.07
CA VAL A 212 -4.80 5.58 -20.15
C VAL A 212 -4.40 6.14 -18.79
N LYS A 213 -3.54 7.16 -18.77
CA LYS A 213 -3.16 7.89 -17.55
C LYS A 213 -4.38 8.52 -16.89
N VAL A 214 -4.45 8.50 -15.56
CA VAL A 214 -5.51 9.21 -14.83
C VAL A 214 -5.22 10.71 -14.66
N ASP A 215 -6.26 11.46 -14.30
CA ASP A 215 -6.27 12.92 -14.24
C ASP A 215 -5.15 13.54 -13.39
N ILE A 216 -4.60 12.83 -12.39
CA ILE A 216 -3.52 13.37 -11.52
C ILE A 216 -2.26 13.75 -12.31
N PHE A 217 -2.03 13.11 -13.45
CA PHE A 217 -0.90 13.42 -14.34
C PHE A 217 -1.06 14.76 -15.06
N GLU A 218 -2.27 15.29 -15.17
CA GLU A 218 -2.59 16.51 -15.92
C GLU A 218 -3.03 17.66 -15.01
N ARG A 219 -3.84 17.38 -13.99
CA ARG A 219 -4.45 18.39 -13.11
C ARG A 219 -4.49 17.96 -11.64
N PRO A 220 -4.65 18.90 -10.69
CA PRO A 220 -4.88 18.56 -9.29
C PRO A 220 -6.17 17.75 -9.10
N VAL A 221 -6.07 16.69 -8.30
CA VAL A 221 -7.21 15.83 -7.92
C VAL A 221 -7.49 15.85 -6.41
N ALA A 222 -6.61 16.47 -5.63
CA ALA A 222 -6.71 16.55 -4.18
C ALA A 222 -7.68 17.63 -3.71
N PHE A 223 -7.91 18.67 -4.52
CA PHE A 223 -8.81 19.77 -4.21
C PHE A 223 -9.55 20.23 -5.47
N ASN A 224 -10.65 20.95 -5.28
CA ASN A 224 -11.41 21.50 -6.41
C ASN A 224 -10.72 22.75 -6.96
N THR A 225 -10.26 22.69 -8.21
CA THR A 225 -9.67 23.85 -8.91
C THR A 225 -10.71 24.81 -9.49
N GLN A 226 -11.94 24.34 -9.68
CA GLN A 226 -13.07 25.14 -10.16
C GLN A 226 -13.99 25.50 -8.99
N GLU A 227 -13.46 26.25 -8.03
CA GLU A 227 -14.35 26.90 -7.07
C GLU A 227 -15.09 28.03 -7.79
N ILE A 228 -16.41 28.09 -7.58
CA ILE A 228 -17.20 29.24 -8.00
C ILE A 228 -16.68 30.42 -7.18
N THR A 229 -16.06 31.40 -7.84
CA THR A 229 -15.47 32.57 -7.17
C THR A 229 -16.43 33.75 -7.12
N HIS A 230 -17.48 33.73 -7.93
CA HIS A 230 -18.46 34.79 -8.03
C HIS A 230 -19.83 34.24 -8.41
N ALA A 231 -20.87 34.83 -7.84
CA ALA A 231 -22.25 34.60 -8.22
C ALA A 231 -22.92 35.97 -8.42
N ASP A 232 -23.67 36.11 -9.52
CA ASP A 232 -24.32 37.38 -9.86
C ASP A 232 -25.55 37.64 -8.97
N ASN A 233 -26.25 36.57 -8.55
CA ASN A 233 -27.53 36.63 -7.81
C ASN A 233 -27.51 35.75 -6.56
N ALA A 234 -28.41 36.03 -5.60
CA ALA A 234 -28.53 35.20 -4.38
C ALA A 234 -28.95 33.76 -4.69
N HIS A 235 -29.76 33.55 -5.74
CA HIS A 235 -30.15 32.21 -6.19
C HIS A 235 -28.97 31.37 -6.68
N ASP A 236 -28.04 31.97 -7.42
CA ASP A 236 -26.85 31.29 -7.92
C ASP A 236 -25.88 31.00 -6.77
N ALA A 237 -25.76 31.93 -5.82
CA ALA A 237 -24.99 31.72 -4.59
C ALA A 237 -25.59 30.60 -3.72
N LEU A 238 -26.91 30.53 -3.60
CA LEU A 238 -27.61 29.45 -2.89
C LEU A 238 -27.31 28.10 -3.55
N ALA A 239 -27.43 28.00 -4.88
CA ALA A 239 -27.09 26.78 -5.61
C ALA A 239 -25.62 26.39 -5.40
N ALA A 240 -24.70 27.35 -5.41
CA ALA A 240 -23.28 27.12 -5.13
C ALA A 240 -23.04 26.61 -3.70
N SER A 241 -23.72 27.19 -2.70
CA SER A 241 -23.65 26.73 -1.30
C SER A 241 -24.14 25.29 -1.14
N LEU A 242 -25.27 24.97 -1.77
CA LEU A 242 -25.83 23.63 -1.70
C LEU A 242 -24.94 22.60 -2.40
N ASN A 243 -24.31 22.97 -3.52
CA ASN A 243 -23.40 22.08 -4.23
C ASN A 243 -22.10 21.83 -3.45
N LYS A 244 -21.61 22.83 -2.71
CA LYS A 244 -20.35 22.73 -1.93
C LYS A 244 -20.54 22.12 -0.54
N HIS A 245 -21.56 22.57 0.20
CA HIS A 245 -21.78 22.25 1.62
C HIS A 245 -23.01 21.39 1.89
N GLY A 246 -23.89 21.18 0.90
CA GLY A 246 -25.16 20.46 1.08
C GLY A 246 -26.18 21.18 1.97
N THR A 247 -25.87 22.41 2.41
CA THR A 247 -26.66 23.23 3.33
C THR A 247 -26.57 24.70 2.93
N VAL A 248 -27.46 25.53 3.48
CA VAL A 248 -27.46 26.97 3.23
C VAL A 248 -26.44 27.63 4.16
N ASP A 249 -25.30 28.03 3.60
CA ASP A 249 -24.23 28.74 4.30
C ASP A 249 -24.21 30.20 3.85
N LEU A 250 -24.78 31.08 4.68
CA LEU A 250 -24.87 32.51 4.41
C LEU A 250 -23.50 33.18 4.34
N GLY A 251 -22.50 32.68 5.08
CA GLY A 251 -21.15 33.23 5.06
C GLY A 251 -20.45 32.96 3.72
N TYR A 252 -20.59 31.73 3.23
CA TYR A 252 -20.11 31.37 1.89
C TYR A 252 -20.85 32.15 0.79
N MET A 253 -22.18 32.24 0.87
CA MET A 253 -22.97 32.97 -0.13
C MET A 253 -22.60 34.45 -0.19
N ALA A 254 -22.43 35.10 0.97
CA ALA A 254 -21.98 36.49 1.06
C ALA A 254 -20.58 36.67 0.46
N SER A 255 -19.69 35.68 0.60
CA SER A 255 -18.36 35.73 -0.02
C SER A 255 -18.39 35.69 -1.56
N LEU A 256 -19.43 35.09 -2.16
CA LEU A 256 -19.58 34.98 -3.61
C LEU A 256 -20.23 36.21 -4.25
N THR A 257 -21.25 36.77 -3.61
CA THR A 257 -22.00 37.93 -4.13
C THR A 257 -21.41 39.27 -3.66
N GLY A 258 -20.65 39.27 -2.57
CA GLY A 258 -20.18 40.49 -1.89
C GLY A 258 -21.27 41.24 -1.13
N GLY A 259 -22.48 40.67 -1.02
CA GLY A 259 -23.62 41.25 -0.30
C GLY A 259 -23.65 40.92 1.19
N THR A 260 -24.65 41.46 1.90
CA THR A 260 -24.89 41.10 3.31
C THR A 260 -25.84 39.90 3.43
N ALA A 261 -25.82 39.22 4.58
CA ALA A 261 -26.73 38.11 4.84
C ALA A 261 -28.21 38.54 4.77
N ASP A 262 -28.54 39.75 5.21
CA ASP A 262 -29.90 40.27 5.19
C ASP A 262 -30.39 40.52 3.75
N ASP A 263 -29.52 41.06 2.88
CA ASP A 263 -29.85 41.25 1.47
C ASP A 263 -30.12 39.90 0.78
N LEU A 264 -29.25 38.91 1.02
CA LEU A 264 -29.40 37.56 0.48
C LEU A 264 -30.69 36.89 0.95
N LEU A 265 -31.04 37.01 2.23
CA LEU A 265 -32.28 36.46 2.77
C LEU A 265 -33.51 37.17 2.21
N SER A 266 -33.43 38.47 1.97
CA SER A 266 -34.51 39.23 1.35
C SER A 266 -34.79 38.80 -0.09
N GLU A 267 -33.74 38.52 -0.87
CA GLU A 267 -33.85 38.02 -2.24
C GLU A 267 -34.32 36.55 -2.28
N LEU A 268 -33.93 35.75 -1.28
CA LEU A 268 -34.28 34.34 -1.13
C LEU A 268 -35.55 34.09 -0.32
N LYS A 269 -36.38 35.13 -0.16
CA LYS A 269 -37.68 35.01 0.49
C LYS A 269 -38.50 33.89 -0.17
N ASP A 270 -39.19 33.11 0.67
CA ASP A 270 -39.99 31.93 0.30
C ASP A 270 -39.20 30.74 -0.26
N LYS A 271 -37.88 30.84 -0.40
CA LYS A 271 -36.99 29.73 -0.82
C LYS A 271 -36.21 29.14 0.31
N VAL A 272 -35.92 29.93 1.33
CA VAL A 272 -35.12 29.52 2.49
C VAL A 272 -35.86 29.94 3.75
N TYR A 273 -35.90 29.04 4.73
CA TYR A 273 -36.51 29.27 6.04
C TYR A 273 -35.51 28.97 7.15
N PHE A 274 -35.67 29.67 8.26
CA PHE A 274 -34.88 29.44 9.46
C PHE A 274 -35.44 28.22 10.20
N ASN A 275 -34.58 27.24 10.46
CA ASN A 275 -34.92 26.07 11.26
C ASN A 275 -34.30 26.21 12.67
N PRO A 276 -35.11 26.48 13.72
CA PRO A 276 -34.62 26.61 15.09
C PRO A 276 -33.96 25.34 15.64
N LEU A 277 -34.32 24.15 15.13
CA LEU A 277 -33.81 22.87 15.64
C LEU A 277 -32.33 22.68 15.34
N ILE A 278 -31.87 23.19 14.20
CA ILE A 278 -30.46 23.16 13.79
C ILE A 278 -29.80 24.54 13.92
N SER A 279 -30.54 25.55 14.37
CA SER A 279 -30.09 26.95 14.46
C SER A 279 -29.46 27.46 13.15
N GLY A 280 -30.10 27.14 12.03
CA GLY A 280 -29.56 27.41 10.70
C GLY A 280 -30.67 27.48 9.65
N TYR A 281 -30.28 27.86 8.43
CA TYR A 281 -31.21 28.03 7.32
C TYR A 281 -31.30 26.76 6.46
N GLU A 282 -32.51 26.43 6.02
CA GLU A 282 -32.79 25.31 5.13
C GLU A 282 -33.65 25.75 3.95
N ILE A 283 -33.52 25.06 2.82
CA ILE A 283 -34.39 25.27 1.66
C ILE A 283 -35.83 24.88 2.03
N ALA A 284 -36.81 25.61 1.48
CA ALA A 284 -38.23 25.32 1.58
C ALA A 284 -38.57 23.84 1.36
N ASP A 285 -38.05 23.23 0.28
CA ASP A 285 -38.30 21.83 -0.07
C ASP A 285 -37.92 20.85 1.05
N LYS A 286 -36.84 21.13 1.79
CA LYS A 286 -36.36 20.29 2.90
C LYS A 286 -37.07 20.65 4.21
N PHE A 287 -37.26 21.94 4.45
CA PHE A 287 -37.87 22.45 5.67
C PHE A 287 -39.34 22.02 5.80
N ILE A 288 -40.09 22.15 4.70
CA ILE A 288 -41.52 21.82 4.58
C ILE A 288 -41.76 20.30 4.40
N ALA A 289 -40.72 19.50 4.17
CA ALA A 289 -40.87 18.05 4.06
C ALA A 289 -41.09 17.36 5.42
N GLY A 290 -41.85 16.26 5.42
CA GLY A 290 -42.03 15.38 6.58
C GLY A 290 -43.20 15.78 7.48
N ASN A 291 -43.07 15.56 8.80
CA ASN A 291 -44.14 15.87 9.75
C ASN A 291 -44.20 17.37 10.06
N VAL A 292 -44.87 18.10 9.16
CA VAL A 292 -45.05 19.56 9.22
C VAL A 292 -45.73 20.01 10.51
N ILE A 293 -46.68 19.22 11.04
CA ILE A 293 -47.43 19.54 12.26
C ILE A 293 -46.50 19.52 13.49
N SER A 294 -45.66 18.48 13.62
CA SER A 294 -44.69 18.40 14.72
C SER A 294 -43.67 19.53 14.63
N LYS A 295 -43.13 19.78 13.43
CA LYS A 295 -42.19 20.87 13.18
C LYS A 295 -42.79 22.23 13.52
N ALA A 296 -44.03 22.51 13.10
CA ALA A 296 -44.71 23.76 13.42
C ALA A 296 -44.89 23.94 14.94
N GLY A 297 -45.21 22.85 15.65
CA GLY A 297 -45.29 22.86 17.12
C GLY A 297 -43.95 23.15 17.80
N GLU A 298 -42.84 22.63 17.27
CA GLU A 298 -41.49 22.88 17.79
C GLU A 298 -41.03 24.31 17.50
N VAL A 299 -41.27 24.82 16.29
CA VAL A 299 -40.98 26.22 15.93
C VAL A 299 -41.80 27.18 16.77
N GLN A 300 -43.08 26.89 17.03
CA GLN A 300 -43.92 27.70 17.91
C GLN A 300 -43.34 27.76 19.33
N LYS A 301 -42.94 26.62 19.92
CA LYS A 301 -42.28 26.60 21.24
C LYS A 301 -41.01 27.45 21.27
N PHE A 302 -40.24 27.43 20.18
CA PHE A 302 -39.07 28.28 20.06
C PHE A 302 -39.43 29.77 20.05
N ILE A 303 -40.44 30.17 19.28
CA ILE A 303 -40.93 31.56 19.24
C ILE A 303 -41.45 32.01 20.61
N ASP A 304 -42.15 31.13 21.35
CA ASP A 304 -42.63 31.43 22.70
C ASP A 304 -41.47 31.75 23.67
N SER A 305 -40.31 31.13 23.45
CA SER A 305 -39.08 31.41 24.21
C SER A 305 -38.25 32.58 23.66
N HIS A 306 -38.40 32.94 22.38
CA HIS A 306 -37.65 34.00 21.69
C HIS A 306 -38.58 34.85 20.80
N PRO A 307 -39.39 35.76 21.41
CA PRO A 307 -40.45 36.49 20.69
C PRO A 307 -39.94 37.48 19.62
N ASP A 308 -38.69 37.91 19.74
CA ASP A 308 -38.08 38.93 18.87
C ASP A 308 -37.51 38.36 17.56
N HIS A 309 -37.61 37.04 17.34
CA HIS A 309 -37.00 36.38 16.19
C HIS A 309 -37.94 36.34 14.97
N GLU A 310 -37.94 37.40 14.16
CA GLU A 310 -38.83 37.54 12.99
C GLU A 310 -38.71 36.39 11.97
N ALA A 311 -37.50 35.95 11.64
CA ALA A 311 -37.29 34.84 10.69
C ALA A 311 -37.92 33.51 11.16
N ALA A 312 -38.06 33.31 12.47
CA ALA A 312 -38.71 32.12 13.00
C ALA A 312 -40.24 32.19 12.81
N LYS A 313 -40.82 33.40 12.90
CA LYS A 313 -42.25 33.63 12.63
C LYS A 313 -42.59 33.37 11.17
N GLU A 314 -41.78 33.87 10.23
CA GLU A 314 -41.97 33.58 8.80
C GLU A 314 -41.89 32.07 8.51
N SER A 315 -40.96 31.38 9.16
CA SER A 315 -40.81 29.93 9.04
C SER A 315 -42.01 29.16 9.60
N LEU A 316 -42.60 29.64 10.70
CA LEU A 316 -43.83 29.07 11.25
C LEU A 316 -45.02 29.26 10.30
N ASP A 317 -45.16 30.44 9.70
CA ASP A 317 -46.25 30.73 8.77
C ASP A 317 -46.15 29.85 7.52
N ALA A 318 -44.94 29.61 7.01
CA ALA A 318 -44.72 28.68 5.90
C ALA A 318 -45.11 27.22 6.24
N LEU A 319 -44.80 26.75 7.47
CA LEU A 319 -45.23 25.41 7.91
C LEU A 319 -46.76 25.33 8.08
N ARG A 320 -47.39 26.41 8.54
CA ARG A 320 -48.86 26.48 8.66
C ARG A 320 -49.54 26.45 7.31
N GLU A 321 -49.02 27.18 6.33
CA GLU A 321 -49.54 27.18 4.97
C GLU A 321 -49.39 25.80 4.31
N ALA A 322 -48.27 25.12 4.55
CA ALA A 322 -48.01 23.78 4.05
C ALA A 322 -48.71 22.66 4.86
N THR A 323 -49.44 23.00 5.93
CA THR A 323 -50.13 21.98 6.73
C THR A 323 -51.27 21.38 5.89
N PRO A 324 -51.27 20.06 5.66
CA PRO A 324 -52.30 19.41 4.87
C PRO A 324 -53.67 19.54 5.56
N LYS A 325 -54.73 19.53 4.75
CA LYS A 325 -56.10 19.54 5.28
C LYS A 325 -56.29 18.32 6.20
N PRO A 326 -56.78 18.51 7.44
CA PRO A 326 -57.14 17.40 8.30
C PRO A 326 -58.15 16.50 7.59
N ILE A 327 -57.89 15.20 7.59
CA ILE A 327 -58.80 14.20 7.04
C ILE A 327 -59.93 14.01 8.05
N ALA A 328 -61.19 14.14 7.61
CA ALA A 328 -62.33 13.89 8.47
C ALA A 328 -62.38 12.41 8.86
N PHE A 329 -62.88 12.11 10.06
CA PHE A 329 -62.98 10.72 10.52
C PHE A 329 -63.81 9.86 9.57
N ASP A 330 -64.87 10.41 8.98
CA ASP A 330 -65.75 9.72 8.03
C ASP A 330 -65.06 9.37 6.70
N ASP A 331 -63.96 10.07 6.36
CA ASP A 331 -63.14 9.80 5.16
C ASP A 331 -62.05 8.75 5.42
N LEU A 332 -61.86 8.34 6.68
CA LEU A 332 -60.91 7.31 7.05
C LEU A 332 -61.58 5.94 6.98
N ASP A 333 -61.20 5.15 5.97
CA ASP A 333 -61.61 3.76 5.86
C ASP A 333 -60.51 2.87 6.47
N PHE A 334 -60.86 2.10 7.51
CA PHE A 334 -59.96 1.16 8.15
C PHE A 334 -60.64 -0.19 8.34
N ASN A 335 -59.91 -1.25 7.97
CA ASN A 335 -60.37 -2.61 8.13
C ASN A 335 -59.99 -3.16 9.52
N PHE A 336 -60.71 -4.20 9.96
CA PHE A 336 -60.25 -5.01 11.08
C PHE A 336 -59.00 -5.78 10.69
N GLY A 337 -57.93 -5.66 11.48
CA GLY A 337 -56.66 -6.35 11.24
C GLY A 337 -55.55 -5.46 10.69
N GLU A 338 -55.78 -4.15 10.52
CA GLU A 338 -54.73 -3.18 10.22
C GLU A 338 -53.62 -3.23 11.28
N ARG A 339 -52.37 -3.41 10.84
CA ARG A 339 -51.23 -3.66 11.74
C ARG A 339 -50.79 -2.44 12.55
N TRP A 340 -51.16 -1.24 12.11
CA TRP A 340 -50.83 0.02 12.79
C TRP A 340 -51.83 0.37 13.90
N ILE A 341 -53.00 -0.28 13.93
CA ILE A 341 -54.00 -0.09 14.98
C ILE A 341 -53.67 -1.02 16.16
N PRO A 342 -53.45 -0.48 17.38
CA PRO A 342 -53.14 -1.30 18.55
C PRO A 342 -54.27 -2.29 18.89
N THR A 343 -53.92 -3.51 19.30
CA THR A 343 -54.90 -4.55 19.70
C THR A 343 -55.82 -4.10 20.84
N GLY A 344 -55.35 -3.21 21.72
CA GLY A 344 -56.15 -2.63 22.79
C GLY A 344 -57.36 -1.85 22.28
N ILE A 345 -57.25 -1.18 21.13
CA ILE A 345 -58.38 -0.46 20.52
C ILE A 345 -59.41 -1.45 19.99
N TYR A 346 -58.97 -2.50 19.30
CA TYR A 346 -59.87 -3.56 18.84
C TYR A 346 -60.57 -4.29 19.99
N ALA A 347 -59.83 -4.60 21.07
CA ALA A 347 -60.38 -5.23 22.26
C ALA A 347 -61.43 -4.34 22.94
N ALA A 348 -61.15 -3.03 23.09
CA ALA A 348 -62.10 -2.08 23.65
C ALA A 348 -63.37 -1.96 22.79
N TYR A 349 -63.22 -1.85 21.47
CA TYR A 349 -64.36 -1.78 20.56
C TYR A 349 -65.22 -3.05 20.57
N ALA A 350 -64.59 -4.23 20.49
CA ALA A 350 -65.31 -5.50 20.53
C ALA A 350 -65.97 -5.73 21.89
N SER A 351 -65.31 -5.36 22.98
CA SER A 351 -65.91 -5.47 24.33
C SER A 351 -67.12 -4.56 24.49
N TYR A 352 -67.07 -3.36 23.90
CA TYR A 352 -68.20 -2.44 23.84
C TYR A 352 -69.35 -3.00 22.99
N LEU A 353 -69.05 -3.54 21.79
CA LEU A 353 -70.07 -4.04 20.85
C LEU A 353 -70.78 -5.31 21.35
N PHE A 354 -70.05 -6.21 22.01
CA PHE A 354 -70.57 -7.51 22.48
C PHE A 354 -70.91 -7.53 23.97
N GLU A 355 -70.71 -6.41 24.68
CA GLU A 355 -70.95 -6.27 26.13
C GLU A 355 -70.26 -7.36 26.97
N THR A 356 -69.07 -7.80 26.57
CA THR A 356 -68.29 -8.85 27.24
C THR A 356 -66.80 -8.53 27.20
N ASP A 357 -65.99 -9.10 28.10
CA ASP A 357 -64.53 -8.94 28.05
C ASP A 357 -63.95 -9.68 26.83
N VAL A 358 -63.49 -8.95 25.82
CA VAL A 358 -62.90 -9.51 24.59
C VAL A 358 -61.41 -9.24 24.54
N LYS A 359 -60.62 -10.31 24.41
CA LYS A 359 -59.16 -10.24 24.19
C LYS A 359 -58.83 -10.48 22.72
N VAL A 360 -58.11 -9.57 22.11
CA VAL A 360 -57.64 -9.65 20.71
C VAL A 360 -56.14 -9.88 20.69
N THR A 361 -55.70 -10.95 20.02
CA THR A 361 -54.29 -11.28 19.83
C THR A 361 -54.01 -11.53 18.35
N TYR A 362 -52.92 -10.98 17.82
CA TYR A 362 -52.44 -11.35 16.48
C TYR A 362 -51.74 -12.70 16.52
N ALA A 363 -52.09 -13.59 15.60
CA ALA A 363 -51.30 -14.79 15.36
C ALA A 363 -49.97 -14.40 14.70
N SER A 364 -48.85 -14.93 15.20
CA SER A 364 -47.55 -14.79 14.53
C SER A 364 -47.63 -15.41 13.14
N SER A 365 -47.18 -14.67 12.11
CA SER A 365 -47.06 -15.23 10.75
C SER A 365 -46.12 -16.44 10.81
N ARG A 366 -46.56 -17.55 10.20
CA ARG A 366 -45.76 -18.75 10.02
C ARG A 366 -44.98 -18.60 8.71
N ASP A 367 -44.03 -17.66 8.67
CA ASP A 367 -43.03 -17.54 7.60
C ASP A 367 -41.62 -17.52 8.19
#